data_AF-A0AA41A3Y8-F1
#
_entry.id   AF-A0AA41A3Y8-F1
#
_cell.length_a   1.000
_cell.length_b   1.000
_cell.length_c   1.000
_cell.angle_alpha   90.00
_cell.angle_beta   90.00
_cell.angle_gamma   90.00
#
_symmetry.space_group_name_H-M   'P 1'
#
loop_
_entity.id
_entity.type
_entity.pdbx_description
1 polymer ?
#
loop_
_entity_poly.entity_id
_entity_poly.type
_entity_poly.pdbx_seq_one_letter_code
_entity_poly.pdbx_strand_id
1 'polypeptide(L)'
;MMLLSILALAQATPTVPAPPVLGALPKQALPQRGCAAYLWAVQDQRFVAMVEPGRLRIMLDGKPTDLTAAEAGGGATLGLASTTRYAGAGVTATLDMTITQRETLQDGAIVSDASIRLTRGNQDEIIVPVGGLVGCAPAER
;
A
#
# COMPACT_ATOMS: atom_id res chain seq x y z
N MET A 1 -17.23 46.83 -45.60
CA MET A 1 -16.40 46.68 -44.39
C MET A 1 -17.19 45.80 -43.42
N MET A 2 -17.01 44.48 -43.47
CA MET A 2 -17.84 43.49 -42.78
C MET A 2 -16.97 42.80 -41.74
N LEU A 3 -17.19 43.12 -40.46
CA LEU A 3 -16.44 42.55 -39.34
C LEU A 3 -16.89 41.10 -39.11
N LEU A 4 -16.02 40.13 -39.39
CA LEU A 4 -16.18 38.76 -38.93
C LEU A 4 -15.81 38.70 -37.44
N SER A 5 -16.81 38.39 -36.60
CA SER A 5 -16.61 38.09 -35.18
C SER A 5 -16.33 36.59 -35.02
N ILE A 6 -15.13 36.26 -34.55
CA ILE A 6 -14.71 34.87 -34.28
C ILE A 6 -15.17 34.54 -32.85
N LEU A 7 -16.15 33.64 -32.70
CA LEU A 7 -16.47 33.04 -31.40
C LEU A 7 -15.39 32.01 -31.05
N ALA A 8 -14.64 32.27 -29.97
CA ALA A 8 -13.74 31.29 -29.38
C ALA A 8 -14.55 30.26 -28.57
N LEU A 9 -14.60 29.02 -29.05
CA LEU A 9 -15.10 27.87 -28.30
C LEU A 9 -14.08 27.55 -27.19
N ALA A 10 -14.44 27.82 -25.93
CA ALA A 10 -13.67 27.36 -24.78
C ALA A 10 -13.78 25.83 -24.70
N GLN A 11 -12.72 25.15 -25.11
CA GLN A 11 -12.61 23.69 -24.97
C GLN A 11 -12.31 23.37 -23.50
N ALA A 12 -13.23 22.65 -22.83
CA ALA A 12 -12.95 22.09 -21.51
C ALA A 12 -11.87 21.02 -21.66
N THR A 13 -10.70 21.23 -21.05
CA THR A 13 -9.67 20.21 -21.00
C THR A 13 -10.15 19.06 -20.11
N PRO A 14 -10.09 17.79 -20.56
CA PRO A 14 -10.41 16.68 -19.70
C PRO A 14 -9.40 16.65 -18.54
N THR A 15 -9.88 16.88 -17.31
CA THR A 15 -9.08 16.72 -16.10
C THR A 15 -8.80 15.24 -15.89
N VAL A 16 -7.61 14.78 -16.29
CA VAL A 16 -7.08 13.47 -15.89
C VAL A 16 -6.90 13.51 -14.37
N PRO A 17 -7.54 12.61 -13.62
CA PRO A 17 -7.36 12.61 -12.18
C PRO A 17 -5.89 12.31 -11.84
N ALA A 18 -5.38 12.88 -10.76
CA ALA A 18 -3.98 12.71 -10.37
C ALA A 18 -3.68 11.24 -10.01
N PRO A 19 -2.42 10.77 -10.21
CA PRO A 19 -1.97 9.47 -9.74
C PRO A 19 -2.23 9.30 -8.23
N PRO A 20 -2.49 8.07 -7.75
CA PRO A 20 -2.63 7.83 -6.32
C PRO A 20 -1.34 8.20 -5.58
N VAL A 21 -1.46 8.82 -4.40
CA VAL A 21 -0.30 9.13 -3.56
C VAL A 21 -0.39 8.37 -2.25
N LEU A 22 0.70 7.67 -1.91
CA LEU A 22 0.85 7.06 -0.59
C LEU A 22 1.30 8.11 0.43
N GLY A 23 0.46 8.34 1.43
CA GLY A 23 0.73 9.18 2.60
C GLY A 23 1.40 8.42 3.75
N ALA A 24 1.57 9.11 4.88
CA ALA A 24 2.07 8.51 6.11
C ALA A 24 0.89 8.06 6.97
N LEU A 25 0.90 6.81 7.41
CA LEU A 25 -0.04 6.32 8.40
C LEU A 25 0.30 6.85 9.80
N PRO A 26 -0.70 7.08 10.67
CA PRO A 26 -0.46 7.25 12.08
C PRO A 26 0.04 5.92 12.69
N LYS A 27 0.58 5.98 13.91
CA LYS A 27 0.99 4.80 14.68
C LYS A 27 -0.14 3.76 14.70
N GLN A 28 0.19 2.50 14.47
CA GLN A 28 -0.73 1.38 14.53
C GLN A 28 -0.42 0.52 15.75
N ALA A 29 -1.46 -0.10 16.31
CA ALA A 29 -1.31 -1.07 17.37
C ALA A 29 -0.97 -2.44 16.78
N LEU A 30 -0.28 -3.26 17.59
CA LEU A 30 -0.14 -4.68 17.33
C LEU A 30 -1.53 -5.35 17.28
N PRO A 31 -1.80 -6.28 16.35
CA PRO A 31 -3.04 -7.04 16.39
C PRO A 31 -3.14 -7.82 17.70
N GLN A 32 -4.37 -8.05 18.16
CA GLN A 32 -4.59 -8.85 19.38
C GLN A 32 -4.22 -10.33 19.20
N ARG A 33 -4.24 -10.83 17.96
CA ARG A 33 -3.93 -12.21 17.58
C ARG A 33 -3.24 -12.23 16.22
N GLY A 34 -2.33 -13.18 16.02
CA GLY A 34 -1.57 -13.30 14.77
C GLY A 34 -0.52 -12.22 14.60
N CYS A 35 -0.08 -12.00 13.35
CA CYS A 35 1.02 -11.09 13.03
C CYS A 35 0.59 -10.01 12.04
N ALA A 36 1.30 -8.89 12.07
CA ALA A 36 1.17 -7.83 11.08
C ALA A 36 2.54 -7.35 10.62
N ALA A 37 2.67 -7.02 9.32
CA ALA A 37 3.82 -6.29 8.81
C ALA A 37 3.57 -4.78 8.89
N TYR A 38 4.61 -4.05 9.28
CA TYR A 38 4.66 -2.60 9.32
C TYR A 38 5.71 -2.16 8.32
N LEU A 39 5.32 -1.33 7.35
CA LEU A 39 6.15 -1.02 6.20
C LEU A 39 6.42 0.49 6.12
N TRP A 40 7.70 0.80 5.91
CA TRP A 40 8.19 2.15 5.72
C TRP A 40 8.74 2.31 4.30
N ALA A 41 8.46 3.46 3.69
CA ALA A 41 9.06 3.80 2.41
C ALA A 41 10.58 3.95 2.57
N VAL A 42 11.35 3.32 1.68
CA VAL A 42 12.82 3.31 1.77
C VAL A 42 13.39 4.73 1.59
N GLN A 43 12.76 5.54 0.76
CA GLN A 43 13.28 6.86 0.36
C GLN A 43 13.23 7.90 1.48
N ASP A 44 12.14 7.95 2.25
CA ASP A 44 11.88 8.99 3.24
C ASP A 44 11.57 8.45 4.65
N GLN A 45 11.66 7.12 4.83
CA GLN A 45 11.37 6.42 6.08
C GLN A 45 9.98 6.72 6.67
N ARG A 46 9.02 7.17 5.86
CA ARG A 46 7.64 7.32 6.34
C ARG A 46 6.99 5.96 6.49
N PHE A 47 6.22 5.80 7.56
CA PHE A 47 5.38 4.63 7.76
C PHE A 47 4.19 4.70 6.80
N VAL A 48 4.12 3.81 5.80
CA VAL A 48 3.17 3.93 4.69
C VAL A 48 2.10 2.84 4.66
N ALA A 49 2.38 1.68 5.25
CA ALA A 49 1.44 0.56 5.24
C ALA A 49 1.51 -0.33 6.49
N MET A 50 0.35 -0.88 6.84
CA MET A 50 0.22 -2.02 7.77
C MET A 50 -0.46 -3.16 7.03
N VAL A 51 0.08 -4.37 7.15
CA VAL A 51 -0.43 -5.56 6.48
C VAL A 51 -0.82 -6.58 7.52
N GLU A 52 -2.04 -7.08 7.42
CA GLU A 52 -2.54 -8.23 8.17
C GLU A 52 -2.98 -9.32 7.17
N PRO A 53 -3.19 -10.56 7.63
CA PRO A 53 -3.80 -11.59 6.78
C PRO A 53 -5.10 -11.09 6.15
N GLY A 54 -5.13 -10.98 4.82
CA GLY A 54 -6.30 -10.54 4.06
C GLY A 54 -6.53 -9.02 4.00
N ARG A 55 -5.71 -8.17 4.64
CA ARG A 55 -5.94 -6.73 4.73
C ARG A 55 -4.66 -5.90 4.58
N LEU A 56 -4.71 -4.88 3.73
CA LEU A 56 -3.67 -3.87 3.59
C LEU A 56 -4.25 -2.51 3.97
N ARG A 57 -3.74 -1.91 5.04
CA ARG A 57 -4.03 -0.52 5.40
C ARG A 57 -2.95 0.38 4.84
N ILE A 58 -3.35 1.41 4.11
CA ILE A 58 -2.49 2.46 3.56
C ILE A 58 -3.07 3.83 3.86
N MET A 59 -2.23 4.88 3.78
CA MET A 59 -2.72 6.25 3.71
C MET A 59 -2.85 6.63 2.24
N LEU A 60 -4.06 6.70 1.70
CA LEU A 60 -4.32 7.05 0.30
C LEU A 60 -4.88 8.46 0.24
N ASP A 61 -4.19 9.36 -0.46
CA ASP A 61 -4.60 10.77 -0.61
C ASP A 61 -4.96 11.46 0.73
N GLY A 62 -4.17 11.17 1.77
CA GLY A 62 -4.36 11.75 3.11
C GLY A 62 -5.45 11.07 3.96
N LYS A 63 -6.06 9.97 3.49
CA LYS A 63 -7.05 9.20 4.25
C LYS A 63 -6.60 7.75 4.50
N PRO A 64 -6.68 7.24 5.74
CA PRO A 64 -6.51 5.81 6.00
C PRO A 64 -7.53 5.00 5.22
N THR A 65 -7.04 4.06 4.42
CA THR A 65 -7.85 3.24 3.52
C THR A 65 -7.44 1.78 3.70
N ASP A 66 -8.43 0.94 3.94
CA ASP A 66 -8.24 -0.51 4.05
C ASP A 66 -8.63 -1.17 2.73
N LEU A 67 -7.69 -1.92 2.16
CA LEU A 67 -7.87 -2.73 0.97
C LEU A 67 -7.96 -4.20 1.38
N THR A 68 -8.87 -4.93 0.74
CA THR A 68 -9.08 -6.36 1.01
C THR A 68 -8.26 -7.18 0.03
N ALA A 69 -7.65 -8.26 0.49
CA ALA A 69 -6.95 -9.19 -0.39
C ALA A 69 -7.95 -9.78 -1.41
N ALA A 70 -7.63 -9.62 -2.69
CA ALA A 70 -8.36 -10.24 -3.78
C ALA A 70 -7.70 -11.56 -4.18
N GLU A 71 -6.37 -11.58 -4.21
CA GLU A 71 -5.57 -12.74 -4.59
C GLU A 71 -4.29 -12.76 -3.76
N ALA A 72 -3.95 -13.91 -3.19
CA ALA A 72 -2.71 -14.12 -2.45
C ALA A 72 -1.94 -15.28 -3.07
N GLY A 73 -0.63 -15.15 -3.15
CA GLY A 73 0.26 -16.13 -3.76
C GLY A 73 1.64 -16.15 -3.12
N GLY A 74 2.45 -17.09 -3.59
CA GLY A 74 3.77 -17.36 -3.02
C GLY A 74 3.70 -18.05 -1.65
N GLY A 75 4.84 -18.09 -0.95
CA GLY A 75 4.94 -18.69 0.38
C GLY A 75 4.33 -17.79 1.45
N ALA A 76 3.72 -18.38 2.47
CA ALA A 76 3.23 -17.65 3.63
C ALA A 76 4.22 -17.78 4.80
N THR A 77 4.68 -16.64 5.32
CA THR A 77 5.55 -16.57 6.50
C THR A 77 4.83 -15.77 7.58
N LEU A 78 4.68 -16.34 8.78
CA LEU A 78 3.94 -15.70 9.89
C LEU A 78 2.49 -15.31 9.52
N GLY A 79 1.85 -16.08 8.63
CA GLY A 79 0.49 -15.82 8.15
C GLY A 79 0.36 -14.75 7.07
N LEU A 80 1.48 -14.18 6.62
CA LEU A 80 1.53 -13.16 5.56
C LEU A 80 2.09 -13.78 4.27
N ALA A 81 1.36 -13.66 3.17
CA ALA A 81 1.79 -14.15 1.87
C ALA A 81 2.85 -13.24 1.24
N SER A 82 3.85 -13.81 0.58
CA SER A 82 4.94 -13.03 -0.05
C SER A 82 4.47 -12.15 -1.20
N THR A 83 3.38 -12.51 -1.89
CA THR A 83 2.74 -11.67 -2.90
C THR A 83 1.24 -11.62 -2.63
N THR A 84 0.67 -10.42 -2.53
CA THR A 84 -0.78 -10.25 -2.39
C THR A 84 -1.26 -9.06 -3.22
N ARG A 85 -2.30 -9.30 -4.04
CA ARG A 85 -3.09 -8.26 -4.70
C ARG A 85 -4.26 -7.91 -3.80
N TYR A 86 -4.37 -6.63 -3.47
CA TYR A 86 -5.45 -6.02 -2.71
C TYR A 86 -6.28 -5.12 -3.59
N ALA A 87 -7.57 -4.99 -3.28
CA ALA A 87 -8.47 -4.09 -3.97
C ALA A 87 -9.44 -3.42 -2.99
N GLY A 88 -9.87 -2.21 -3.33
CA GLY A 88 -10.82 -1.43 -2.53
C GLY A 88 -10.75 0.05 -2.90
N ALA A 89 -11.81 0.82 -2.60
CA ALA A 89 -11.84 2.28 -2.81
C ALA A 89 -11.41 2.73 -4.25
N GLY A 90 -11.70 1.93 -5.27
CA GLY A 90 -11.33 2.23 -6.66
C GLY A 90 -9.84 2.08 -6.99
N VAL A 91 -9.04 1.51 -6.07
CA VAL A 91 -7.62 1.22 -6.28
C VAL A 91 -7.31 -0.27 -6.19
N THR A 92 -6.26 -0.67 -6.88
CA THR A 92 -5.57 -1.94 -6.65
C THR A 92 -4.22 -1.62 -6.03
N ALA A 93 -3.79 -2.42 -5.06
CA ALA A 93 -2.42 -2.46 -4.61
C ALA A 93 -1.86 -3.88 -4.73
N THR A 94 -0.71 -4.06 -5.37
CA THR A 94 0.06 -5.31 -5.30
C THR A 94 1.22 -5.12 -4.34
N LEU A 95 1.31 -5.97 -3.33
CA LEU A 95 2.43 -6.03 -2.41
C LEU A 95 3.25 -7.28 -2.72
N ASP A 96 4.51 -7.08 -3.01
CA ASP A 96 5.52 -8.13 -3.03
C ASP A 96 6.48 -7.90 -1.87
N MET A 97 6.77 -8.94 -1.08
CA MET A 97 7.63 -8.83 0.09
C MET A 97 8.40 -10.12 0.40
N THR A 98 9.62 -9.93 0.91
CA THR A 98 10.47 -10.97 1.47
C THR A 98 10.50 -10.84 2.98
N ILE A 99 10.06 -11.88 3.68
CA ILE A 99 10.08 -11.94 5.16
C ILE A 99 11.22 -12.86 5.60
N THR A 100 12.15 -12.33 6.38
CA THR A 100 13.32 -13.06 6.91
C THR A 100 13.26 -13.10 8.42
N GLN A 101 13.25 -14.31 8.98
CA GLN A 101 13.44 -14.50 10.43
C GLN A 101 14.91 -14.29 10.77
N ARG A 102 15.17 -13.60 11.88
CA ARG A 102 16.51 -13.46 12.46
C ARG A 102 16.49 -14.09 13.84
N GLU A 103 17.55 -14.81 14.19
CA GLU A 103 17.67 -15.50 15.48
C GLU A 103 17.53 -14.56 16.69
N THR A 104 17.83 -13.27 16.51
CA THR A 104 17.74 -12.23 17.54
C THR A 104 16.36 -11.59 17.67
N LEU A 105 15.42 -11.87 16.76
CA LEU A 105 14.06 -11.34 16.82
C LEU A 105 13.11 -12.42 17.33
N GLN A 106 12.63 -12.22 18.55
CA GLN A 106 11.53 -13.01 19.12
C GLN A 106 10.19 -12.37 18.72
N ASP A 107 9.18 -13.21 18.46
CA ASP A 107 7.81 -12.78 18.13
C ASP A 107 7.71 -11.85 16.90
N GLY A 108 8.56 -12.06 15.90
CA GLY A 108 8.56 -11.23 14.70
C GLY A 108 9.56 -11.67 13.62
N ALA A 109 9.69 -10.81 12.62
CA ALA A 109 10.63 -10.98 11.52
C ALA A 109 10.97 -9.62 10.90
N ILE A 110 11.93 -9.61 9.98
CA ILE A 110 12.23 -8.45 9.13
C ILE A 110 11.55 -8.64 7.79
N VAL A 111 10.98 -7.56 7.24
CA VAL A 111 10.66 -7.45 5.82
C VAL A 111 11.88 -6.83 5.15
N SER A 112 12.74 -7.67 4.55
CA SER A 112 14.05 -7.22 4.05
C SER A 112 13.91 -6.37 2.79
N ASP A 113 12.99 -6.78 1.92
CA ASP A 113 12.74 -6.20 0.61
C ASP A 113 11.24 -6.27 0.36
N ALA A 114 10.64 -5.17 -0.08
CA ALA A 114 9.26 -5.15 -0.51
C ALA A 114 8.97 -4.00 -1.48
N SER A 115 7.90 -4.14 -2.24
CA SER A 115 7.37 -3.06 -3.07
C SER A 115 5.85 -3.03 -3.02
N ILE A 116 5.29 -1.83 -2.95
CA ILE A 116 3.85 -1.62 -3.11
C ILE A 116 3.63 -0.95 -4.45
N ARG A 117 2.86 -1.60 -5.29
CA ARG A 117 2.49 -1.13 -6.62
C ARG A 117 1.02 -0.73 -6.59
N LEU A 118 0.70 0.56 -6.80
CA LEU A 118 -0.67 1.06 -6.75
C LEU A 118 -1.14 1.54 -8.11
N THR A 119 -2.36 1.14 -8.47
CA THR A 119 -3.08 1.61 -9.65
C THR A 119 -4.49 2.06 -9.28
N ARG A 120 -5.00 3.04 -10.02
CA ARG A 120 -6.36 3.57 -9.87
C ARG A 120 -6.99 3.70 -11.25
N GLY A 121 -7.95 2.81 -11.56
CA GLY A 121 -8.53 2.73 -12.90
C GLY A 121 -7.44 2.54 -13.98
N ASN A 122 -7.48 3.37 -15.02
CA ASN A 122 -6.51 3.38 -16.12
C ASN A 122 -5.40 4.44 -15.93
N GLN A 123 -5.17 4.90 -14.70
CA GLN A 123 -4.09 5.85 -14.42
C GLN A 123 -2.73 5.17 -14.38
N ASP A 124 -1.70 6.00 -14.42
CA ASP A 124 -0.33 5.59 -14.19
C ASP A 124 -0.18 4.86 -12.86
N GLU A 125 0.65 3.82 -12.91
CA GLU A 125 1.02 3.02 -11.76
C GLU A 125 2.14 3.70 -10.98
N ILE A 126 2.01 3.71 -9.64
CA ILE A 126 3.12 4.06 -8.77
C ILE A 126 3.74 2.81 -8.16
N ILE A 127 5.06 2.81 -8.02
CA ILE A 127 5.80 1.74 -7.33
C ILE A 127 6.56 2.40 -6.18
N VAL A 128 6.32 1.92 -4.97
CA VAL A 128 6.96 2.42 -3.75
C VAL A 128 7.77 1.29 -3.14
N PRO A 129 9.12 1.39 -3.18
CA PRO A 129 9.99 0.48 -2.43
C PRO A 129 9.77 0.67 -0.93
N VAL A 130 9.55 -0.42 -0.22
CA VAL A 130 9.33 -0.42 1.22
C VAL A 130 10.19 -1.48 1.89
N GLY A 131 10.50 -1.27 3.17
CA GLY A 131 11.08 -2.26 4.06
C GLY A 131 10.37 -2.22 5.40
N GLY A 132 10.62 -3.18 6.28
CA GLY A 132 9.88 -3.16 7.53
C GLY A 132 10.11 -4.30 8.50
N LEU A 133 9.15 -4.45 9.40
CA LEU A 133 9.16 -5.42 10.48
C LEU A 133 7.81 -6.13 10.53
N VAL A 134 7.85 -7.42 10.86
CA VAL A 134 6.66 -8.17 11.26
C VAL A 134 6.66 -8.26 12.78
N GLY A 135 5.55 -7.87 13.39
CA GLY A 135 5.29 -8.08 14.82
C GLY A 135 4.14 -9.05 15.00
N CYS A 136 4.31 -10.02 15.89
CA CYS A 136 3.29 -11.00 16.26
C CYS A 136 2.77 -10.73 17.66
N ALA A 137 1.46 -10.89 17.83
CA ALA A 137 0.85 -10.93 19.16
C ALA A 137 1.55 -12.01 20.01
N PRO A 138 1.77 -11.76 21.31
CA PRO A 138 2.27 -12.80 22.21
C PRO A 138 1.35 -14.02 22.12
N ALA A 139 1.92 -15.23 22.06
CA ALA A 139 1.12 -16.44 22.19
C ALA A 139 0.32 -16.38 23.50
N GLU A 140 -0.98 -16.65 23.45
CA GLU A 140 -1.80 -16.82 24.65
C GLU A 140 -1.13 -17.93 25.49
N ARG A 141 -0.59 -17.55 26.65
CA ARG A 141 0.18 -18.43 27.54
C ARG A 141 -0.76 -19.17 28.50
#